data_AF-A0A087E4Y2-F1
#
_entry.id   AF-A0A087E4Y2-F1
#
_cell.length_a   1.000
_cell.length_b   1.000
_cell.length_c   1.000
_cell.angle_alpha   90.00
_cell.angle_beta   90.00
_cell.angle_gamma   90.00
#
_symmetry.space_group_name_H-M   'P 1'
#
loop_
_entity.id
_entity.type
_entity.pdbx_description
1 polymer ?
#
loop_
_entity_poly.entity_id
_entity_poly.type
_entity_poly.pdbx_seq_one_letter_code
_entity_poly.pdbx_strand_id
1 'polypeptide(L)'
;MVTYEQACDIALSGFNGAVLSDAFVYSGGWVFNIQSHGWTEDEPRNRFGVSVIVHKSDGEWKYFNVGNPEFLDVLGIMKRIALPDKYAAMIRPKHAG
;
A
#
# COMPACT_ATOMS: atom_id res chain seq x y z
N MET A 1 -4.98 0.60 18.42
CA MET A 1 -5.62 0.73 17.09
C MET A 1 -4.90 1.82 16.31
N VAL A 2 -4.35 1.50 15.14
CA VAL A 2 -3.64 2.48 14.31
C VAL A 2 -4.62 3.21 13.38
N THR A 3 -4.31 4.47 13.10
CA THR A 3 -5.02 5.28 12.10
C THR A 3 -4.60 4.89 10.69
N TYR A 4 -5.38 5.31 9.69
CA TYR A 4 -5.05 5.04 8.29
C TYR A 4 -3.73 5.69 7.85
N GLU A 5 -3.45 6.92 8.31
CA GLU A 5 -2.17 7.58 8.03
C GLU A 5 -0.99 6.86 8.69
N GLN A 6 -1.14 6.46 9.96
CA GLN A 6 -0.12 5.64 10.63
C GLN A 6 0.10 4.31 9.91
N ALA A 7 -0.96 3.68 9.38
CA ALA A 7 -0.82 2.46 8.60
C ALA A 7 -0.03 2.67 7.29
N CYS A 8 -0.19 3.84 6.65
CA CYS A 8 0.63 4.22 5.49
C CYS A 8 2.11 4.41 5.88
N ASP A 9 2.37 5.09 7.01
CA ASP A 9 3.74 5.28 7.53
C ASP A 9 4.40 3.95 7.91
N ILE A 10 3.66 3.04 8.56
CA ILE A 10 4.11 1.68 8.87
C ILE A 10 4.44 0.91 7.60
N ALA A 11 3.55 0.94 6.60
CA ALA A 11 3.77 0.25 5.34
C ALA A 11 5.05 0.71 4.66
N LEU A 12 5.37 2.00 4.69
CA LEU A 12 6.60 2.56 4.10
C LEU A 12 7.84 2.35 4.97
N SER A 13 7.71 2.17 6.28
CA SER A 13 8.84 1.98 7.19
C SER A 13 9.72 0.77 6.84
N GLY A 14 9.14 -0.26 6.19
CA GLY A 14 9.85 -1.43 5.70
C GLY A 14 10.54 -1.25 4.33
N PHE A 15 10.31 -0.14 3.64
CA PHE A 15 10.71 0.06 2.24
C PHE A 15 11.27 1.47 2.02
N ASN A 16 12.56 1.63 2.29
CA ASN A 16 13.23 2.92 2.14
C ASN A 16 13.19 3.42 0.68
N GLY A 17 12.76 4.66 0.47
CA GLY A 17 12.65 5.29 -0.85
C GLY A 17 11.45 4.83 -1.68
N ALA A 18 10.62 3.93 -1.17
CA ALA A 18 9.45 3.42 -1.85
C ALA A 18 8.25 4.39 -1.77
N VAL A 19 7.27 4.18 -2.62
CA VAL A 19 5.99 4.89 -2.62
C VAL A 19 4.81 3.94 -2.51
N LEU A 20 3.71 4.43 -1.94
CA LEU A 20 2.43 3.72 -1.97
C LEU A 20 1.77 3.95 -3.31
N SER A 21 1.44 2.86 -3.99
CA SER A 21 0.81 2.86 -5.30
C SER A 21 -0.72 2.76 -5.23
N ASP A 22 -1.19 1.96 -4.29
CA ASP A 22 -2.60 1.72 -4.03
C ASP A 22 -2.84 1.41 -2.57
N ALA A 23 -4.06 1.67 -2.13
CA ALA A 23 -4.55 1.26 -0.84
C ALA A 23 -5.91 0.56 -0.97
N PHE A 24 -6.09 -0.46 -0.15
CA PHE A 24 -7.35 -1.15 0.03
C PHE A 24 -7.64 -1.27 1.52
N VAL A 25 -8.92 -1.32 1.87
CA VAL A 25 -9.40 -1.52 3.24
C VAL A 25 -10.15 -2.83 3.35
N TYR A 26 -9.97 -3.52 4.46
CA TYR A 26 -10.79 -4.66 4.89
C TYR A 26 -11.09 -4.53 6.39
N SER A 27 -11.87 -5.46 6.96
CA SER A 27 -12.28 -5.37 8.38
C SER A 27 -11.11 -5.37 9.36
N GLY A 28 -10.03 -6.11 9.06
CA GLY A 28 -8.86 -6.25 9.91
C GLY A 28 -7.79 -5.16 9.72
N GLY A 29 -7.88 -4.32 8.68
CA GLY A 29 -6.85 -3.33 8.40
C GLY A 29 -6.81 -2.86 6.95
N TRP A 30 -5.59 -2.68 6.47
CA TRP A 30 -5.33 -2.12 5.14
C TRP A 30 -4.35 -2.99 4.36
N VAL A 31 -4.50 -2.99 3.04
CA VAL A 31 -3.53 -3.53 2.11
C VAL A 31 -2.94 -2.38 1.33
N PHE A 32 -1.62 -2.35 1.21
CA PHE A 32 -0.91 -1.34 0.44
C PHE A 32 -0.06 -2.00 -0.62
N ASN A 33 -0.18 -1.52 -1.85
CA ASN A 33 0.77 -1.87 -2.90
C ASN A 33 1.92 -0.86 -2.84
N ILE A 34 3.14 -1.35 -2.93
CA ILE A 34 4.39 -0.61 -2.75
C ILE A 34 5.22 -0.73 -4.02
N GLN A 35 5.84 0.39 -4.40
CA GLN A 35 6.81 0.42 -5.50
C GLN A 35 8.12 1.04 -5.08
N SER A 36 9.22 0.53 -5.63
CA SER A 36 10.59 0.99 -5.36
C SER A 36 10.85 2.43 -5.78
N HIS A 37 10.06 2.95 -6.71
CA HIS A 37 10.06 4.34 -7.14
C HIS A 37 8.63 4.78 -7.49
N GLY A 38 8.38 6.08 -7.50
CA GLY A 38 7.16 6.62 -8.12
C GLY A 38 7.10 6.27 -9.60
N TRP A 39 5.90 6.20 -10.16
CA TRP A 39 5.70 5.99 -11.59
C TRP A 39 5.31 7.31 -12.25
N THR A 40 5.68 7.49 -13.51
CA THR A 40 5.16 8.60 -14.33
C THR A 40 3.82 8.21 -14.99
N GLU A 41 3.07 9.16 -15.53
CA GLU A 41 1.79 8.85 -16.22
C GLU A 41 1.96 7.85 -17.38
N ASP A 42 3.18 7.77 -17.93
CA ASP A 42 3.54 6.93 -19.07
C ASP A 42 3.97 5.51 -18.66
N GLU A 43 4.14 5.24 -17.36
CA GLU A 43 4.60 3.94 -16.87
C GLU A 43 3.42 2.99 -16.60
N PRO A 44 3.48 1.74 -17.11
CA PRO A 44 2.44 0.77 -16.82
C PRO A 44 2.45 0.43 -15.33
N ARG A 45 1.31 0.66 -14.68
CA ARG A 45 1.12 0.32 -13.27
C ARG A 45 1.47 -1.15 -13.03
N ASN A 46 2.54 -1.40 -12.28
CA ASN A 46 2.96 -2.76 -11.93
C ASN A 46 1.88 -3.43 -11.08
N ARG A 47 1.14 -4.37 -11.68
CA ARG A 47 0.07 -5.13 -11.04
C ARG A 47 0.59 -6.21 -10.09
N PHE A 48 1.89 -6.52 -10.16
CA PHE A 48 2.58 -7.54 -9.35
C PHE A 48 3.62 -6.91 -8.41
N GLY A 49 3.47 -5.63 -8.05
CA GLY A 49 4.34 -4.98 -7.08
C GLY A 49 4.28 -5.63 -5.69
N VAL A 50 5.24 -5.29 -4.84
CA VAL A 50 5.23 -5.71 -3.43
C VAL A 50 3.94 -5.19 -2.81
N SER A 51 3.22 -6.04 -2.08
CA SER A 51 2.04 -5.61 -1.35
C SER A 51 2.19 -6.03 0.12
N VAL A 52 1.62 -5.25 1.03
CA VAL A 52 1.67 -5.53 2.48
C VAL A 52 0.30 -5.36 3.11
N ILE A 53 0.04 -6.14 4.16
CA ILE A 53 -1.09 -5.97 5.07
C ILE A 53 -0.60 -5.22 6.29
N VAL A 54 -1.36 -4.23 6.76
CA VAL A 54 -1.16 -3.57 8.05
C VAL A 54 -2.41 -3.77 8.91
N HIS A 55 -2.23 -4.37 10.09
CA HIS A 55 -3.30 -4.68 11.02
C HIS A 55 -3.77 -3.44 11.77
N LYS A 56 -5.10 -3.28 11.85
CA LYS A 56 -5.71 -2.14 12.52
C LYS A 56 -5.53 -2.20 14.04
N SER A 57 -5.46 -3.38 14.64
CA SER A 57 -5.37 -3.60 16.08
C SER A 57 -4.11 -2.99 16.69
N ASP A 58 -2.96 -3.34 16.13
CA ASP A 58 -1.62 -3.17 16.69
C ASP A 58 -0.64 -2.48 15.73
N GLY A 59 -0.94 -2.44 14.43
CA GLY A 59 -0.03 -1.92 13.42
C GLY A 59 1.01 -2.94 12.96
N GLU A 60 0.91 -4.21 13.36
CA GLU A 60 1.74 -5.27 12.79
C GLU A 60 1.53 -5.34 11.29
N TRP A 61 2.63 -5.52 10.54
CA TRP A 61 2.57 -5.61 9.10
C TRP A 61 3.20 -6.89 8.57
N LYS A 62 2.65 -7.39 7.46
CA LYS A 62 3.11 -8.62 6.80
C LYS A 62 3.16 -8.42 5.31
N TYR A 63 4.06 -9.15 4.64
CA TYR A 63 4.01 -9.29 3.19
C TYR A 63 2.69 -9.94 2.75
N PHE A 64 2.08 -9.36 1.72
CA PHE A 64 0.93 -9.89 1.02
C PHE A 64 1.42 -11.03 0.11
N ASN A 65 1.48 -12.23 0.69
CA ASN A 65 2.11 -13.41 0.09
C ASN A 65 1.06 -14.51 -0.12
N VAL A 66 1.07 -15.16 -1.29
CA VAL A 66 0.20 -16.31 -1.61
C VAL A 66 0.37 -17.50 -0.67
N GLY A 67 1.51 -17.62 0.01
CA GLY A 67 1.77 -18.63 1.04
C GLY A 67 1.17 -18.29 2.42
N ASN A 68 0.61 -17.09 2.61
CA ASN A 68 -0.05 -16.68 3.84
C ASN A 68 -1.58 -16.86 3.70
N PRO A 69 -2.24 -17.71 4.50
CA PRO A 69 -3.70 -17.89 4.42
C PRO A 69 -4.49 -16.58 4.55
N GLU A 70 -3.98 -15.63 5.34
CA GLU A 70 -4.60 -14.32 5.52
C GLU A 70 -4.75 -13.53 4.21
N PHE A 71 -3.83 -13.71 3.25
CA PHE A 71 -3.93 -13.11 1.92
C PHE A 71 -5.20 -13.55 1.19
N LEU A 72 -5.52 -14.85 1.25
CA LEU A 72 -6.67 -15.43 0.54
C LEU A 72 -7.99 -14.89 1.12
N ASP A 73 -8.05 -14.76 2.45
CA ASP A 73 -9.22 -14.22 3.15
C ASP A 73 -9.46 -12.75 2.80
N VAL A 74 -8.38 -11.98 2.59
CA VAL A 74 -8.46 -10.54 2.28
C VAL A 74 -8.82 -10.27 0.82
N LEU A 75 -8.34 -11.08 -0.14
CA LEU A 75 -8.55 -10.86 -1.58
C LEU A 75 -10.03 -10.73 -1.97
N GLY A 76 -10.91 -11.50 -1.33
CA GLY A 76 -12.34 -11.51 -1.66
C GLY A 76 -13.14 -10.35 -1.06
N ILE A 77 -12.58 -9.62 -0.10
CA ILE A 77 -13.34 -8.65 0.73
C ILE A 77 -12.76 -7.24 0.71
N MET A 78 -11.51 -7.07 0.28
CA MET A 78 -10.85 -5.78 0.28
C MET A 78 -11.50 -4.81 -0.73
N LYS A 79 -11.64 -3.54 -0.34
CA LYS A 79 -12.16 -2.48 -1.19
C LYS A 79 -11.11 -1.41 -1.40
N ARG A 80 -10.93 -0.99 -2.65
CA ARG A 80 -9.98 0.09 -2.97
C ARG A 80 -10.41 1.39 -2.30
N ILE A 81 -9.45 2.13 -1.76
CA ILE A 81 -9.64 3.44 -1.14
C ILE A 81 -8.60 4.44 -1.68
N ALA A 82 -8.87 5.73 -1.51
CA ALA A 82 -7.94 6.78 -1.88
C ALA A 82 -6.78 6.86 -0.88
N LEU A 83 -5.56 7.03 -1.38
CA LEU A 83 -4.41 7.38 -0.56
C LEU A 83 -4.52 8.83 -0.07
N PRO A 84 -4.01 9.16 1.13
CA PRO A 84 -3.88 10.53 1.57
C PRO A 84 -3.01 11.36 0.60
N ASP A 85 -3.34 12.65 0.45
CA ASP A 85 -2.74 13.53 -0.56
C ASP A 85 -1.21 13.54 -0.55
N LYS A 86 -0.60 13.51 0.65
CA LYS A 86 0.86 13.50 0.81
C LYS A 86 1.53 12.28 0.15
N TYR A 87 0.87 11.13 0.12
CA TYR A 87 1.38 9.93 -0.56
C TYR A 87 0.96 9.90 -2.02
N ALA A 88 -0.25 10.36 -2.35
CA ALA A 88 -0.70 10.44 -3.74
C ALA A 88 0.17 11.36 -4.61
N ALA A 89 0.72 12.43 -4.01
CA ALA A 89 1.66 13.34 -4.67
C ALA A 89 3.00 12.66 -5.04
N MET A 90 3.44 11.67 -4.26
CA MET A 90 4.69 10.90 -4.53
C MET A 90 4.56 9.99 -5.77
N ILE A 91 3.33 9.70 -6.19
CA ILE A 91 3.02 8.87 -7.35
C ILE A 91 3.05 9.70 -8.66
N ARG A 92 3.20 11.03 -8.59
CA ARG A 92 3.01 11.91 -9.76
C ARG A 92 4.04 13.03 -9.84
N PRO A 93 5.30 12.78 -10.22
CA PRO A 93 6.11 13.86 -10.77
C PRO A 93 5.59 14.19 -12.16
N LYS A 94 4.69 15.17 -12.25
CA LYS A 94 4.28 15.77 -13.52
C LYS A 94 5.47 16.58 -14.02
N HIS A 95 6.28 15.99 -14.90
CA HIS A 95 7.43 16.63 -15.55
C HIS A 95 8.20 17.58 -14.61
N ALA A 96 9.11 17.04 -13.79
CA ALA A 96 10.18 17.89 -13.28
C ALA A 96 11.03 18.29 -14.49
N GLY A 97 10.70 19.44 -15.08
CA GLY A 97 11.48 20.08 -16.13
C GLY A 97 12.85 20.51 -15.63
#